data_AF-A0A371IMD2-F1
#
_entry.id   AF-A0A371IMD2-F1
#
_cell.length_a   1.000
_cell.length_b   1.000
_cell.length_c   1.000
_cell.angle_alpha   90.00
_cell.angle_beta   90.00
_cell.angle_gamma   90.00
#
_symmetry.space_group_name_H-M   'P 1'
#
loop_
_entity.id
_entity.type
_entity.pdbx_description
1 polymer ?
#
loop_
_entity_poly.entity_id
_entity_poly.type
_entity_poly.pdbx_seq_one_letter_code
_entity_poly.pdbx_strand_id
1 'polypeptide(L)'
;MSNTATKVTGKDLLPIIKKALPANISLVDVTDDFSYKDVFVYDCKISAKNMHVGIIDSQGDIKYIELEDMILIDDEAALIIGSITQKIEDEIRLSLGIDNVSVDYEPYTFLDYRYDIMFVLLVDFSDEDRRDLRIKRKKIAYVQQTGKSKYLN
;
A
#
# COMPACT_ATOMS: atom_id res chain seq x y z
N MET A 1 13.72 -23.68 -20.99
CA MET A 1 14.28 -22.67 -21.93
C MET A 1 14.11 -21.32 -21.26
N SER A 2 15.11 -20.46 -21.37
CA SER A 2 15.41 -19.36 -20.43
C SER A 2 14.23 -18.45 -20.14
N ASN A 3 13.83 -18.37 -18.86
CA ASN A 3 13.10 -17.22 -18.33
C ASN A 3 13.95 -15.99 -18.63
N THR A 4 13.51 -15.19 -19.59
CA THR A 4 13.88 -13.78 -19.64
C THR A 4 13.45 -13.19 -18.30
N ALA A 5 14.41 -13.07 -17.38
CA ALA A 5 14.25 -12.23 -16.20
C ALA A 5 14.12 -10.80 -16.72
N THR A 6 12.90 -10.42 -17.10
CA THR A 6 12.58 -9.03 -17.41
C THR A 6 12.93 -8.26 -16.15
N LYS A 7 14.00 -7.46 -16.21
CA LYS A 7 14.47 -6.70 -15.06
C LYS A 7 13.45 -5.59 -14.81
N VAL A 8 12.41 -5.92 -14.04
CA VAL A 8 11.34 -5.00 -13.66
C VAL A 8 11.98 -3.81 -12.96
N THR A 9 11.63 -2.61 -13.38
CA THR A 9 12.09 -1.38 -12.73
C THR A 9 10.93 -0.67 -12.04
N GLY A 10 11.22 0.20 -11.06
CA GLY A 10 10.18 1.00 -10.38
C GLY A 10 9.40 1.88 -11.35
N LYS A 11 10.04 2.30 -12.45
CA LYS A 11 9.40 3.05 -13.54
C LYS A 11 8.33 2.25 -14.29
N ASP A 12 8.46 0.93 -14.36
CA ASP A 12 7.49 0.05 -15.01
C ASP A 12 6.29 -0.25 -14.10
N LEU A 13 6.53 -0.29 -12.79
CA LEU A 13 5.53 -0.65 -11.79
C LEU A 13 4.61 0.51 -11.41
N LEU A 14 5.16 1.73 -11.31
CA LEU A 14 4.39 2.90 -10.89
C LEU A 14 3.10 3.13 -11.72
N PRO A 15 3.10 3.05 -13.07
CA PRO A 15 1.88 3.15 -13.87
C PRO A 15 0.88 2.02 -13.61
N ILE A 16 1.37 0.79 -13.40
CA ILE A 16 0.53 -0.40 -13.14
C ILE A 16 -0.17 -0.26 -11.80
N ILE A 17 0.57 0.10 -10.74
CA ILE A 17 0.04 0.30 -9.40
C ILE A 17 -1.00 1.43 -9.40
N LYS A 18 -0.71 2.55 -10.07
CA LYS A 18 -1.66 3.67 -10.20
C LYS A 18 -2.96 3.29 -10.90
N LYS A 19 -2.93 2.35 -11.85
CA LYS A 19 -4.13 1.85 -12.53
C LYS A 19 -4.98 0.96 -11.62
N ALA A 20 -4.34 0.17 -10.76
CA ALA A 20 -5.03 -0.69 -9.80
C ALA A 20 -5.64 0.10 -8.62
N LEU A 21 -5.00 1.19 -8.23
CA LEU A 21 -5.37 1.99 -7.07
C LEU A 21 -6.63 2.85 -7.28
N PRO A 22 -7.47 2.98 -6.25
CA PRO A 22 -8.49 4.02 -6.18
C PRO A 22 -7.89 5.42 -6.36
N ALA A 23 -8.63 6.32 -7.02
CA ALA A 23 -8.18 7.67 -7.35
C ALA A 23 -7.89 8.56 -6.13
N ASN A 24 -8.45 8.23 -4.95
CA ASN A 24 -8.22 8.94 -3.70
C ASN A 24 -6.91 8.51 -2.99
N ILE A 25 -6.14 7.59 -3.57
CA ILE A 25 -4.85 7.14 -3.04
C ILE A 25 -3.72 7.78 -3.84
N SER A 26 -2.95 8.61 -3.16
CA SER A 26 -1.71 9.19 -3.68
C SER A 26 -0.53 8.29 -3.31
N LEU A 27 0.47 8.19 -4.18
CA LEU A 27 1.67 7.42 -3.92
C LEU A 27 2.92 8.05 -4.53
N VAL A 28 4.06 7.87 -3.86
CA VAL A 28 5.38 8.31 -4.30
C VAL A 28 6.34 7.13 -4.22
N ASP A 29 7.11 6.90 -5.28
CA ASP A 29 8.20 5.90 -5.27
C ASP A 29 9.33 6.41 -4.36
N VAL A 30 9.67 5.60 -3.36
CA VAL A 30 10.73 5.84 -2.38
C VAL A 30 11.72 4.67 -2.34
N THR A 31 11.74 3.83 -3.38
CA THR A 31 12.57 2.62 -3.46
C THR A 31 14.05 2.93 -3.23
N ASP A 32 14.53 4.05 -3.79
CA ASP A 32 15.93 4.50 -3.67
C ASP A 32 16.35 4.79 -2.22
N ASP A 33 15.39 5.08 -1.33
CA ASP A 33 15.67 5.36 0.09
C ASP A 33 16.01 4.09 0.89
N PHE A 34 15.68 2.89 0.37
CA PHE A 34 15.75 1.63 1.13
C PHE A 34 16.68 0.55 0.56
N SER A 35 17.17 0.68 -0.68
CA SER A 35 18.23 -0.15 -1.27
C SER A 35 18.06 -1.68 -1.10
N TYR A 36 16.82 -2.16 -0.95
CA TYR A 36 16.53 -3.59 -0.89
C TYR A 36 16.50 -4.17 -2.29
N LYS A 37 17.17 -5.30 -2.48
CA LYS A 37 17.22 -5.97 -3.78
C LYS A 37 15.83 -6.52 -4.12
N ASP A 38 15.38 -6.25 -5.35
CA ASP A 38 14.13 -6.77 -5.93
C ASP A 38 12.86 -6.41 -5.14
N VAL A 39 12.94 -5.40 -4.26
CA VAL A 39 11.84 -4.86 -3.46
C VAL A 39 11.64 -3.39 -3.83
N PHE A 40 10.42 -3.04 -4.22
CA PHE A 40 10.01 -1.68 -4.53
C PHE A 40 9.14 -1.13 -3.41
N VAL A 41 9.39 0.13 -3.03
CA VAL A 41 8.75 0.75 -1.88
C VAL A 41 8.04 2.02 -2.33
N TYR A 42 6.77 2.13 -1.98
CA TYR A 42 5.96 3.30 -2.25
C TYR A 42 5.43 3.88 -0.96
N ASP A 43 5.62 5.18 -0.79
CA ASP A 43 5.00 5.95 0.27
C ASP A 43 3.60 6.38 -0.19
N CYS A 44 2.57 5.99 0.55
CA CYS A 44 1.17 6.12 0.13
C CYS A 44 0.36 6.94 1.13
N LYS A 45 -0.65 7.64 0.60
CA LYS A 45 -1.59 8.44 1.37
C LYS A 45 -3.01 8.29 0.84
N ILE A 46 -3.93 7.91 1.72
CA ILE A 46 -5.38 7.97 1.47
C ILE A 46 -5.90 9.22 2.14
N SER A 47 -6.57 10.09 1.39
CA SER A 47 -7.24 11.24 2.00
C SER A 47 -8.59 10.85 2.57
N ALA A 48 -8.79 11.07 3.88
CA ALA A 48 -10.03 10.72 4.57
C ALA A 48 -11.22 11.54 4.04
N LYS A 49 -10.97 12.81 3.70
CA LYS A 49 -11.94 13.78 3.18
C LYS A 49 -12.68 13.35 1.90
N ASN A 50 -12.19 12.34 1.17
CA ASN A 50 -12.83 11.85 -0.06
C ASN A 50 -13.14 10.35 -0.01
N MET A 51 -13.19 9.77 1.19
CA MET A 51 -13.48 8.35 1.36
C MET A 51 -14.78 8.18 2.12
N HIS A 52 -15.65 7.31 1.61
CA HIS A 52 -16.89 6.94 2.27
C HIS A 52 -16.79 5.48 2.72
N VAL A 53 -17.18 5.21 3.96
CA VAL A 53 -17.31 3.86 4.48
C VAL A 53 -18.77 3.45 4.46
N GLY A 54 -19.04 2.31 3.84
CA GLY A 54 -20.36 1.67 3.88
C GLY A 54 -20.49 0.83 5.14
N ILE A 55 -21.40 1.20 6.04
CA ILE A 55 -21.77 0.42 7.22
C ILE A 55 -23.09 -0.30 6.92
N ILE A 56 -23.09 -1.62 7.04
CA ILE A 56 -24.31 -2.43 6.95
C ILE A 56 -24.89 -2.53 8.36
N ASP A 57 -26.10 -2.02 8.57
CA ASP A 57 -26.76 -2.15 9.86
C ASP A 57 -27.44 -3.53 10.04
N SER A 58 -27.98 -3.76 11.24
CA SER A 58 -28.63 -5.04 11.59
C SER A 58 -29.85 -5.38 10.73
N GLN A 59 -30.38 -4.43 9.96
CA GLN A 59 -31.51 -4.63 9.06
C GLN A 59 -31.04 -4.89 7.61
N GLY A 60 -29.74 -4.80 7.35
CA GLY A 60 -29.15 -4.99 6.03
C GLY A 60 -29.05 -3.69 5.22
N ASP A 61 -29.41 -2.54 5.80
CA ASP A 61 -29.33 -1.25 5.13
C ASP A 61 -27.89 -0.74 5.13
N ILE A 62 -27.44 -0.22 3.99
CA ILE A 62 -26.10 0.35 3.81
C ILE A 62 -26.15 1.86 4.05
N LYS A 63 -25.40 2.34 5.04
CA LYS A 63 -25.18 3.77 5.29
C LYS A 63 -23.78 4.15 4.88
N TYR A 64 -23.65 5.27 4.15
CA TYR A 64 -22.35 5.82 3.77
C TYR A 64 -22.01 7.00 4.68
N ILE A 65 -20.84 6.95 5.31
CA ILE A 65 -20.32 8.02 6.17
C ILE A 65 -18.95 8.43 5.65
N GLU A 66 -18.66 9.72 5.65
CA GLU A 66 -17.33 10.23 5.30
C GLU A 66 -16.31 9.82 6.36
N LEU A 67 -15.11 9.42 5.94
CA LEU A 67 -14.10 8.88 6.84
C LEU A 67 -13.63 9.92 7.87
N GLU A 68 -13.63 11.20 7.51
CA GLU A 68 -13.23 12.29 8.42
C GLU A 68 -14.16 12.44 9.64
N ASP A 69 -15.40 11.95 9.53
CA ASP A 69 -16.39 11.94 10.62
C ASP A 69 -16.28 10.71 11.53
N MET A 70 -15.38 9.76 11.21
CA MET A 70 -15.15 8.53 11.97
C MET A 70 -13.81 8.56 12.70
N ILE A 71 -13.80 8.10 13.95
CA ILE A 71 -12.57 7.72 14.64
C ILE A 71 -12.21 6.32 14.19
N LEU A 72 -11.35 6.20 13.18
CA LEU A 72 -10.82 4.90 12.79
C LEU A 72 -9.83 4.39 13.83
N ILE A 73 -9.92 3.10 14.12
CA ILE A 73 -8.86 2.36 14.83
C ILE A 73 -7.92 1.67 13.83
N ASP A 74 -6.73 1.31 14.29
CA ASP A 74 -5.66 0.76 13.42
C ASP A 74 -6.12 -0.45 12.58
N ASP A 75 -6.97 -1.31 13.14
CA ASP A 75 -7.49 -2.50 12.45
C ASP A 75 -8.38 -2.15 11.24
N GLU A 76 -9.13 -1.05 11.30
CA GLU A 76 -10.02 -0.62 10.22
C GLU A 76 -9.21 -0.02 9.06
N ALA A 77 -8.22 0.81 9.37
CA ALA A 77 -7.28 1.32 8.38
C ALA A 77 -6.52 0.17 7.69
N ALA A 78 -6.11 -0.84 8.46
CA ALA A 78 -5.48 -2.04 7.91
C ALA A 78 -6.42 -2.81 6.97
N LEU A 79 -7.69 -2.98 7.31
CA LEU A 79 -8.68 -3.62 6.44
C LEU A 79 -8.84 -2.88 5.11
N ILE A 80 -8.94 -1.55 5.14
CA ILE A 80 -9.04 -0.72 3.93
C ILE A 80 -7.81 -0.93 3.04
N ILE A 81 -6.61 -0.81 3.59
CA ILE A 81 -5.36 -0.96 2.81
C ILE A 81 -5.17 -2.40 2.32
N GLY A 82 -5.45 -3.40 3.16
CA GLY A 82 -5.31 -4.80 2.81
C GLY A 82 -6.25 -5.24 1.68
N SER A 83 -7.43 -4.63 1.56
CA SER A 83 -8.33 -4.90 0.43
C SER A 83 -7.75 -4.47 -0.92
N ILE A 84 -6.78 -3.55 -0.91
CA ILE A 84 -6.18 -2.96 -2.11
C ILE A 84 -4.97 -3.78 -2.59
N THR A 85 -4.19 -4.36 -1.68
CA THR A 85 -2.94 -5.04 -2.03
C THR A 85 -3.15 -6.22 -2.97
N GLN A 86 -4.18 -7.05 -2.73
CA GLN A 86 -4.52 -8.17 -3.61
C GLN A 86 -4.80 -7.71 -5.05
N LYS A 87 -5.55 -6.60 -5.20
CA LYS A 87 -5.88 -6.05 -6.51
C LYS A 87 -4.65 -5.54 -7.25
N ILE A 88 -3.69 -4.94 -6.54
CA ILE A 88 -2.42 -4.50 -7.12
C ILE A 88 -1.58 -5.71 -7.55
N GLU A 89 -1.50 -6.72 -6.69
CA GLU A 89 -0.76 -7.96 -6.97
C GLU A 89 -1.27 -8.62 -8.26
N ASP A 90 -2.59 -8.77 -8.38
CA ASP A 90 -3.23 -9.36 -9.56
C ASP A 90 -2.97 -8.52 -10.83
N GLU A 91 -3.08 -7.19 -10.75
CA GLU A 91 -2.82 -6.31 -11.90
C GLU A 91 -1.35 -6.38 -12.35
N ILE A 92 -0.40 -6.50 -11.41
CA ILE A 92 1.03 -6.68 -11.72
C ILE A 92 1.26 -8.03 -12.41
N ARG A 93 0.71 -9.12 -11.86
CA ARG A 93 0.83 -10.45 -12.47
C ARG A 93 0.31 -10.46 -13.90
N LEU A 94 -0.88 -9.89 -14.12
CA LEU A 94 -1.51 -9.79 -15.44
C LEU A 94 -0.71 -8.92 -16.41
N SER A 95 -0.22 -7.77 -15.96
CA SER A 95 0.45 -6.79 -16.83
C SER A 95 1.87 -7.23 -17.21
N LEU A 96 2.57 -7.93 -16.33
CA LEU A 96 3.97 -8.33 -16.52
C LEU A 96 4.14 -9.80 -16.88
N GLY A 97 3.10 -10.63 -16.76
CA GLY A 97 3.17 -12.06 -17.04
C GLY A 97 4.11 -12.81 -16.11
N ILE A 98 4.18 -12.40 -14.84
CA ILE A 98 5.03 -12.98 -13.80
C ILE A 98 4.18 -13.46 -12.63
N ASP A 99 4.45 -14.67 -12.14
CA ASP A 99 3.67 -15.24 -11.04
C ASP A 99 4.26 -14.88 -9.67
N ASN A 100 5.59 -14.70 -9.61
CA ASN A 100 6.32 -14.47 -8.38
C ASN A 100 6.37 -12.97 -8.03
N VAL A 101 5.28 -12.51 -7.43
CA VAL A 101 5.15 -11.18 -6.84
C VAL A 101 4.32 -11.27 -5.58
N SER A 102 4.72 -10.51 -4.56
CA SER A 102 3.94 -10.28 -3.37
C SER A 102 3.76 -8.77 -3.15
N VAL A 103 2.54 -8.36 -2.84
CA VAL A 103 2.25 -6.97 -2.47
C VAL A 103 1.79 -6.91 -1.01
N ASP A 104 2.47 -6.10 -0.23
CA ASP A 104 2.23 -5.99 1.21
C ASP A 104 2.22 -4.52 1.66
N TYR A 105 1.79 -4.26 2.89
CA TYR A 105 1.66 -2.90 3.40
C TYR A 105 1.94 -2.81 4.90
N GLU A 106 2.30 -1.61 5.36
CA GLU A 106 2.33 -1.30 6.80
C GLU A 106 1.89 0.16 7.02
N PRO A 107 0.78 0.38 7.74
CA PRO A 107 0.38 1.72 8.18
C PRO A 107 1.42 2.31 9.12
N TYR A 108 1.59 3.63 9.07
CA TYR A 108 2.51 4.34 9.98
C TYR A 108 1.95 5.64 10.55
N THR A 109 0.69 5.96 10.25
CA THR A 109 -0.05 7.04 10.94
C THR A 109 -0.65 6.48 12.22
N PHE A 110 -0.62 7.23 13.33
CA PHE A 110 -1.15 6.78 14.62
C PHE A 110 -2.34 7.64 15.06
N LEU A 111 -3.33 6.95 15.66
CA LEU A 111 -4.34 7.43 16.62
C LEU A 111 -5.46 8.35 16.13
N ASP A 112 -5.29 9.06 15.02
CA ASP A 112 -6.27 10.08 14.65
C ASP A 112 -6.39 10.23 13.13
N TYR A 113 -6.74 9.13 12.44
CA TYR A 113 -6.97 9.06 10.99
C TYR A 113 -8.08 10.01 10.47
N ARG A 114 -8.49 11.01 11.26
CA ARG A 114 -9.40 12.10 10.91
C ARG A 114 -9.01 12.82 9.61
N TYR A 115 -7.72 12.84 9.25
CA TYR A 115 -7.24 13.62 8.10
C TYR A 115 -6.74 12.76 6.94
N ASP A 116 -5.69 11.98 7.15
CA ASP A 116 -5.10 11.14 6.11
C ASP A 116 -4.64 9.80 6.71
N ILE A 117 -4.75 8.71 5.95
CA ILE A 117 -4.14 7.41 6.27
C ILE A 117 -2.84 7.30 5.47
N MET A 118 -1.71 7.32 6.16
CA MET A 118 -0.40 7.07 5.55
C MET A 118 0.08 5.65 5.83
N PHE A 119 0.59 5.01 4.78
CA PHE A 119 1.12 3.65 4.82
C PHE A 119 2.20 3.49 3.78
N VAL A 120 3.04 2.48 3.95
CA VAL A 120 3.96 2.05 2.89
C VAL A 120 3.40 0.83 2.18
N LEU A 121 3.51 0.84 0.86
CA LEU A 121 3.26 -0.32 0.01
C LEU A 121 4.60 -0.91 -0.41
N LEU A 122 4.75 -2.22 -0.27
CA LEU A 122 5.90 -2.97 -0.74
C LEU A 122 5.45 -3.87 -1.88
N VAL A 123 6.17 -3.81 -3.00
CA VAL A 123 6.04 -4.78 -4.08
C VAL A 123 7.33 -5.57 -4.14
N ASP A 124 7.23 -6.85 -3.85
CA ASP A 124 8.36 -7.74 -3.69
C ASP A 124 8.39 -8.80 -4.79
N PHE A 125 9.52 -8.88 -5.48
CA PHE A 125 9.85 -9.94 -6.44
C PHE A 125 10.99 -10.82 -5.93
N SER A 126 11.45 -10.58 -4.71
CA SER A 126 12.49 -11.38 -4.08
C SER A 126 11.90 -12.70 -3.61
N ASP A 127 12.63 -13.79 -3.84
CA ASP A 127 12.32 -15.11 -3.28
C ASP A 127 12.68 -15.19 -1.77
N GLU A 128 12.61 -14.07 -1.05
CA GLU A 128 13.01 -14.00 0.36
C GLU A 128 11.97 -14.62 1.30
N ASP A 129 12.43 -14.99 2.50
CA ASP A 129 11.55 -15.54 3.53
C ASP A 129 10.58 -14.48 4.08
N ARG A 130 9.33 -14.90 4.33
CA ARG A 130 8.26 -14.03 4.87
C ARG A 130 8.66 -13.29 6.15
N ARG A 131 9.51 -13.87 6.99
CA ARG A 131 10.00 -13.24 8.22
C ARG A 131 10.88 -12.02 7.91
N ASP A 132 11.75 -12.14 6.93
CA ASP A 132 12.67 -11.06 6.54
C ASP A 132 11.90 -9.91 5.89
N LEU A 133 10.92 -10.24 5.03
CA LEU A 133 10.00 -9.27 4.45
C LEU A 133 9.24 -8.49 5.52
N ARG A 134 8.68 -9.18 6.52
CA ARG A 134 8.00 -8.54 7.65
C ARG A 134 8.92 -7.57 8.40
N ILE A 135 10.20 -7.92 8.59
CA ILE A 135 11.17 -7.05 9.26
C ILE A 135 11.48 -5.82 8.40
N LYS A 136 11.73 -6.00 7.10
CA LYS A 136 11.98 -4.89 6.15
C LYS A 136 10.81 -3.91 6.14
N ARG A 137 9.59 -4.44 6.01
CA ARG A 137 8.34 -3.68 6.00
C ARG A 137 8.17 -2.80 7.23
N LYS A 138 8.37 -3.36 8.42
CA LYS A 138 8.32 -2.61 9.69
C LYS A 138 9.41 -1.54 9.81
N LYS A 139 10.64 -1.83 9.34
CA LYS A 139 11.72 -0.85 9.32
C LYS A 139 11.39 0.32 8.38
N ILE A 140 10.85 0.03 7.20
CA ILE A 140 10.44 1.05 6.23
C ILE A 140 9.38 1.97 6.86
N ALA A 141 8.31 1.41 7.41
CA ALA A 141 7.24 2.17 8.06
C ALA A 141 7.77 3.06 9.18
N TYR A 142 8.65 2.52 10.04
CA TYR A 142 9.30 3.29 11.10
C TYR A 142 10.15 4.45 10.57
N VAL A 143 10.92 4.23 9.50
CA VAL A 143 11.71 5.28 8.86
C VAL A 143 10.82 6.37 8.27
N GLN A 144 9.70 6.00 7.62
CA GLN A 144 8.75 6.99 7.11
C GLN A 144 8.13 7.81 8.25
N GLN A 145 7.69 7.14 9.32
CA GLN A 145 7.12 7.77 10.50
C GLN A 145 8.07 8.77 11.17
N THR A 146 9.37 8.47 11.18
CA THR A 146 10.40 9.33 11.80
C THR A 146 10.81 10.53 10.94
N GLY A 147 10.02 10.85 9.91
CA GLY A 147 10.14 12.09 9.14
C GLY A 147 10.74 11.94 7.74
N LYS A 148 10.91 10.71 7.24
CA LYS A 148 11.31 10.50 5.83
C LYS A 148 10.14 10.51 4.84
N SER A 149 8.91 10.48 5.35
CA SER A 149 7.72 10.50 4.50
C SER A 149 7.71 11.71 3.60
N LYS A 150 7.38 11.50 2.32
CA LYS A 150 7.20 12.59 1.35
C LYS A 150 5.93 13.40 1.66
N TYR A 151 5.08 12.91 2.56
CA TYR A 151 3.86 13.55 3.00
C TYR A 151 3.92 14.14 4.41
N LEU A 152 5.02 13.94 5.14
CA LEU A 152 5.27 14.61 6.43
C LEU A 152 6.10 15.91 6.29
N ASN A 153 6.46 16.29 5.06
CA ASN A 153 7.22 17.52 4.75
C ASN A 153 6.31 18.64 4.25
#